data_AF-A0A7V9MKR4-F1
#
_entry.id   AF-A0A7V9MKR4-F1
#
_cell.length_a   1.000
_cell.length_b   1.000
_cell.length_c   1.000
_cell.angle_alpha   90.00
_cell.angle_beta   90.00
_cell.angle_gamma   90.00
#
_symmetry.space_group_name_H-M   'P 1'
#
loop_
_entity.id
_entity.type
_entity.pdbx_description
1 polymer ?
#
loop_
_entity_poly.entity_id
_entity_poly.type
_entity_poly.pdbx_seq_one_letter_code
_entity_poly.pdbx_strand_id
1 'polypeptide(L)'
;YALEQLEAAFYTQIIATPYSGMSSEEGKIMEDLRRHEVAHRDFLKAAIGSAVIPDLEVDFSTVDFTDRASVLATAKAVEDLGVSAYNGAGRLLQDVNLLLIAGKIVSVEARHAAAIRDLINPNSIDFAGNDVVNAQGLDVVRTPSQVLAIASIYVKTPINAANLPKT
;
A
#
# COMPACT_ATOMS: atom_id res chain seq x y z
N TYR A 1 9.24 2.28 -0.13
CA TYR A 1 9.49 3.51 0.65
C TYR A 1 8.59 4.64 0.19
N ALA A 2 8.65 5.12 -1.05
CA ALA A 2 7.71 6.14 -1.52
C ALA A 2 6.24 5.72 -1.32
N LEU A 3 5.90 4.48 -1.68
CA LEU A 3 4.56 3.92 -1.51
C LEU A 3 4.17 3.81 -0.01
N GLU A 4 5.01 3.19 0.81
CA GLU A 4 4.83 3.20 2.29
C GLU A 4 4.64 4.59 2.91
N GLN A 5 5.29 5.63 2.39
CA GLN A 5 5.07 6.99 2.89
C GLN A 5 3.64 7.45 2.61
N LEU A 6 3.13 7.15 1.43
CA LEU A 6 1.77 7.46 1.01
C LEU A 6 0.76 6.65 1.83
N GLU A 7 0.95 5.34 2.01
CA GLU A 7 0.07 4.48 2.80
C GLU A 7 0.07 4.90 4.29
N ALA A 8 1.25 5.14 4.87
CA ALA A 8 1.35 5.64 6.24
C ALA A 8 0.64 6.99 6.43
N ALA A 9 0.74 7.90 5.46
CA ALA A 9 0.03 9.17 5.48
C ALA A 9 -1.48 8.98 5.33
N PHE A 10 -1.92 8.09 4.45
CA PHE A 10 -3.32 7.77 4.21
C PHE A 10 -4.02 7.24 5.45
N TYR A 11 -3.48 6.20 6.10
CA TYR A 11 -4.07 5.67 7.33
C TYR A 11 -3.96 6.64 8.50
N THR A 12 -2.90 7.46 8.57
CA THR A 12 -2.83 8.53 9.57
C THR A 12 -3.98 9.54 9.39
N GLN A 13 -4.34 9.85 8.14
CA GLN A 13 -5.47 10.73 7.84
C GLN A 13 -6.82 10.10 8.19
N ILE A 14 -7.00 8.78 7.98
CA ILE A 14 -8.20 8.05 8.41
C ILE A 14 -8.37 8.12 9.94
N ILE A 15 -7.30 7.92 10.70
CA ILE A 15 -7.37 7.98 12.17
C ILE A 15 -7.62 9.41 12.67
N ALA A 16 -7.08 10.42 11.99
CA ALA A 16 -7.34 11.82 12.30
C ALA A 16 -8.78 12.25 11.95
N THR A 17 -9.35 11.67 10.89
CA THR A 17 -10.71 11.96 10.40
C THR A 17 -11.46 10.65 10.16
N PRO A 18 -11.96 9.97 11.21
CA PRO A 18 -12.74 8.76 11.05
C PRO A 18 -14.01 9.02 10.25
N TYR A 19 -14.31 8.17 9.26
CA TYR A 19 -15.52 8.29 8.46
C TYR A 19 -16.79 8.04 9.29
N SER A 20 -17.91 8.58 8.81
CA SER A 20 -19.21 8.41 9.46
C SER A 20 -19.61 6.93 9.54
N GLY A 21 -20.01 6.49 10.73
CA GLY A 21 -20.43 5.11 10.97
C GLY A 21 -19.29 4.10 11.09
N MET A 22 -18.02 4.54 11.21
CA MET A 22 -16.90 3.65 11.50
C MET A 22 -17.17 2.84 12.78
N SER A 23 -17.25 1.52 12.62
CA SER A 23 -17.43 0.60 13.73
C SER A 23 -16.16 0.52 14.59
N SER A 24 -16.29 0.04 15.83
CA SER A 24 -15.12 -0.17 16.69
C SER A 24 -14.15 -1.20 16.13
N GLU A 25 -14.63 -2.15 15.33
CA GLU A 25 -13.78 -3.16 14.69
C GLU A 25 -13.00 -2.55 13.53
N GLU A 26 -13.66 -1.81 12.65
CA GLU A 26 -12.99 -1.06 11.57
C GLU A 26 -11.95 -0.10 12.13
N GLY A 27 -12.27 0.64 13.20
CA GLY A 27 -11.33 1.56 13.83
C GLY A 27 -10.05 0.86 14.33
N LYS A 28 -10.16 -0.35 14.87
CA LYS A 28 -8.98 -1.15 15.26
C LYS A 28 -8.17 -1.60 14.06
N ILE A 29 -8.84 -2.11 13.02
CA ILE A 29 -8.20 -2.53 11.78
C ILE A 29 -7.44 -1.34 11.18
N MET A 30 -8.07 -0.17 11.04
CA MET A 30 -7.41 1.03 10.49
C MET A 30 -6.21 1.49 11.33
N GLU A 31 -6.27 1.37 12.66
CA GLU A 31 -5.16 1.72 13.54
C GLU A 31 -4.01 0.71 13.44
N ASP A 32 -4.31 -0.58 13.31
CA ASP A 32 -3.29 -1.61 13.11
C ASP A 32 -2.61 -1.46 11.73
N LEU A 33 -3.37 -1.20 10.66
CA LEU A 33 -2.81 -0.88 9.35
C LEU A 33 -1.92 0.36 9.44
N ARG A 34 -2.39 1.46 10.05
CA ARG A 34 -1.57 2.66 10.28
C ARG A 34 -0.22 2.32 10.95
N ARG A 35 -0.24 1.46 11.98
CA ARG A 35 0.98 1.07 12.71
C ARG A 35 1.92 0.26 11.82
N HIS A 36 1.40 -0.67 11.04
CA HIS A 36 2.19 -1.49 10.13
C HIS A 36 2.79 -0.63 9.02
N GLU A 37 2.03 0.25 8.38
CA GLU A 37 2.53 1.14 7.32
C GLU A 37 3.62 2.10 7.83
N VAL A 38 3.43 2.66 9.03
CA VAL A 38 4.48 3.47 9.68
C VAL A 38 5.73 2.63 9.94
N ALA A 39 5.57 1.40 10.41
CA ALA A 39 6.69 0.49 10.66
C ALA A 39 7.42 0.12 9.36
N HIS A 40 6.71 -0.19 8.28
CA HIS A 40 7.29 -0.49 6.97
C HIS A 40 8.05 0.73 6.43
N ARG A 41 7.44 1.92 6.45
CA ARG A 41 8.09 3.18 6.06
C ARG A 41 9.39 3.40 6.83
N ASP A 42 9.34 3.32 8.15
CA ASP A 42 10.50 3.63 9.01
C ASP A 42 11.59 2.56 8.87
N PHE A 43 11.20 1.30 8.74
CA PHE A 43 12.11 0.21 8.45
C PHE A 43 12.83 0.44 7.12
N LEU A 44 12.12 0.77 6.05
CA LEU A 44 12.74 1.04 4.74
C LEU A 44 13.60 2.30 4.76
N LYS A 45 13.21 3.35 5.50
CA LYS A 45 14.04 4.55 5.70
C LYS A 45 15.40 4.17 6.28
N ALA A 46 15.40 3.35 7.33
CA ALA A 46 16.61 2.86 7.96
C ALA A 46 17.42 1.93 7.04
N ALA A 47 16.76 1.02 6.32
CA ALA A 47 17.42 0.06 5.43
C ALA A 47 18.08 0.73 4.21
N ILE A 48 17.46 1.78 3.64
CA ILE A 48 18.00 2.53 2.50
C ILE A 48 19.13 3.48 2.94
N GLY A 49 19.05 4.04 4.14
CA GLY A 49 20.06 4.94 4.67
C GLY A 49 20.16 6.26 3.90
N SER A 50 21.37 6.69 3.55
CA SER A 50 21.61 8.01 2.94
C SER A 50 21.04 8.19 1.53
N ALA A 51 20.65 7.11 0.85
CA ALA A 51 20.02 7.15 -0.47
C ALA A 51 18.50 7.34 -0.42
N VAL A 52 17.93 7.51 0.78
CA VAL A 52 16.48 7.64 0.94
C VAL A 52 15.99 8.95 0.31
N ILE A 53 14.85 8.88 -0.37
CA ILE A 53 14.20 10.09 -0.90
C ILE A 53 13.61 10.93 0.26
N PRO A 54 13.41 12.24 0.06
CA PRO A 54 12.75 13.09 1.04
C PRO A 54 11.32 12.65 1.36
N ASP A 55 10.75 13.27 2.40
CA ASP A 55 9.36 13.05 2.76
C ASP A 55 8.43 13.56 1.65
N LEU A 56 7.38 12.80 1.32
CA LEU A 56 6.43 13.14 0.26
C LEU A 56 5.30 14.04 0.79
N GLU A 57 4.96 15.07 0.03
CA GLU A 57 3.68 15.76 0.17
C GLU A 57 2.62 14.97 -0.62
N VAL A 58 1.60 14.50 0.09
CA VAL A 58 0.47 13.73 -0.47
C VAL A 58 -0.66 14.63 -0.97
N ASP A 59 -1.45 14.11 -1.90
CA ASP A 59 -2.69 14.71 -2.39
C ASP A 59 -3.84 13.72 -2.21
N PHE A 60 -4.65 13.91 -1.17
CA PHE A 60 -5.88 13.13 -0.99
C PHE A 60 -7.13 13.96 -1.31
N SER A 61 -7.02 15.00 -2.14
CA SER A 61 -8.16 15.87 -2.49
C SER A 61 -9.31 15.13 -3.19
N THR A 62 -9.03 13.96 -3.77
CA THR A 62 -10.02 13.08 -4.41
C THR A 62 -10.67 12.07 -3.46
N VAL A 63 -10.22 12.01 -2.21
CA VAL A 63 -10.73 11.09 -1.18
C VAL A 63 -11.63 11.85 -0.22
N ASP A 64 -12.88 11.41 -0.10
CA ASP A 64 -13.76 11.88 0.96
C ASP A 64 -13.55 11.03 2.22
N PHE A 65 -12.71 11.51 3.14
CA PHE A 65 -12.44 10.81 4.39
C PHE A 65 -13.65 10.70 5.32
N THR A 66 -14.74 11.41 5.05
CA THR A 66 -15.96 11.32 5.85
C THR A 66 -16.90 10.23 5.37
N ASP A 67 -16.69 9.69 4.16
CA ASP A 67 -17.49 8.63 3.54
C ASP A 67 -16.79 7.27 3.59
N ARG A 68 -17.46 6.28 4.18
CA ARG A 68 -16.93 4.91 4.34
C ARG A 68 -16.57 4.28 2.99
N ALA A 69 -17.42 4.44 1.97
CA ALA A 69 -17.20 3.81 0.68
C ALA A 69 -15.99 4.43 -0.05
N SER A 70 -15.84 5.75 0.00
CA SER A 70 -14.69 6.48 -0.53
C SER A 70 -13.38 6.03 0.12
N VAL A 71 -13.36 5.95 1.46
CA VAL A 71 -12.19 5.50 2.23
C VAL A 71 -11.83 4.05 1.90
N LEU A 72 -12.79 3.12 1.99
CA LEU A 72 -12.50 1.70 1.77
C LEU A 72 -12.15 1.40 0.30
N ALA A 73 -12.76 2.08 -0.66
CA ALA A 73 -12.38 1.94 -2.07
C ALA A 73 -10.94 2.41 -2.32
N THR A 74 -10.55 3.52 -1.70
CA THR A 74 -9.17 4.02 -1.77
C THR A 74 -8.20 3.08 -1.07
N ALA A 75 -8.54 2.61 0.13
CA ALA A 75 -7.76 1.63 0.88
C ALA A 75 -7.51 0.37 0.03
N LYS A 76 -8.55 -0.21 -0.57
CA LYS A 76 -8.41 -1.37 -1.46
C LYS A 76 -7.43 -1.09 -2.60
N ALA A 77 -7.55 0.08 -3.22
CA ALA A 77 -6.70 0.45 -4.35
C ALA A 77 -5.22 0.62 -3.96
N VAL A 78 -4.93 1.22 -2.80
CA VAL A 78 -3.55 1.39 -2.32
C VAL A 78 -2.96 0.06 -1.84
N GLU A 79 -3.70 -0.76 -1.08
CA GLU A 79 -3.22 -2.06 -0.62
C GLU A 79 -2.95 -3.04 -1.77
N ASP A 80 -3.87 -3.13 -2.75
CA ASP A 80 -3.66 -3.93 -3.96
C ASP A 80 -2.44 -3.42 -4.76
N LEU A 81 -2.17 -2.10 -4.71
CA LEU A 81 -1.00 -1.51 -5.33
C LEU A 81 0.28 -1.90 -4.58
N GLY A 82 0.29 -1.81 -3.24
CA GLY A 82 1.35 -2.25 -2.35
C GLY A 82 1.79 -3.68 -2.63
N VAL A 83 0.86 -4.63 -2.60
CA VAL A 83 1.11 -6.04 -2.93
C VAL A 83 1.77 -6.18 -4.30
N SER A 84 1.17 -5.58 -5.33
CA SER A 84 1.68 -5.71 -6.70
C SER A 84 3.03 -5.02 -6.93
N ALA A 85 3.34 -3.99 -6.15
CA ALA A 85 4.59 -3.26 -6.19
C ALA A 85 5.74 -4.11 -5.60
N TYR A 86 5.52 -4.75 -4.46
CA TYR A 86 6.53 -5.65 -3.89
C TYR A 86 6.77 -6.87 -4.78
N ASN A 87 5.71 -7.47 -5.32
CA ASN A 87 5.84 -8.61 -6.24
C ASN A 87 6.64 -8.24 -7.49
N GLY A 88 6.42 -7.04 -8.04
CA GLY A 88 7.17 -6.53 -9.19
C GLY A 88 8.60 -6.10 -8.87
N ALA A 89 8.85 -5.60 -7.66
CA ALA A 89 10.18 -5.22 -7.21
C ALA A 89 11.05 -6.43 -6.84
N GLY A 90 10.46 -7.54 -6.41
CA GLY A 90 11.18 -8.73 -5.94
C GLY A 90 12.23 -9.24 -6.93
N ARG A 91 11.90 -9.27 -8.23
CA ARG A 91 12.86 -9.68 -9.29
C ARG A 91 14.05 -8.74 -9.48
N LEU A 92 13.95 -7.50 -9.00
CA LEU A 92 15.00 -6.47 -9.11
C LEU A 92 15.98 -6.52 -7.94
N LEU A 93 15.63 -7.24 -6.86
CA LEU A 93 16.45 -7.36 -5.65
C LEU A 93 17.46 -8.49 -5.81
N GLN A 94 18.73 -8.12 -6.01
CA GLN A 94 19.83 -9.09 -6.13
C GLN A 94 20.36 -9.57 -4.78
N ASP A 95 20.21 -8.75 -3.73
CA ASP A 95 20.56 -9.14 -2.37
C ASP A 95 19.45 -10.03 -1.79
N VAL A 96 19.79 -11.28 -1.50
CA VAL A 96 18.86 -12.28 -0.94
C VAL A 96 18.30 -11.87 0.42
N ASN A 97 19.03 -11.07 1.20
CA ASN A 97 18.53 -10.57 2.49
C ASN A 97 17.46 -9.50 2.26
N LEU A 98 17.66 -8.61 1.27
CA LEU A 98 16.65 -7.63 0.91
C LEU A 98 15.42 -8.30 0.27
N LEU A 99 15.61 -9.35 -0.54
CA LEU A 99 14.51 -10.13 -1.07
C LEU A 99 13.71 -10.84 0.04
N LEU A 100 14.39 -11.43 1.03
CA LEU A 100 13.73 -12.04 2.19
C LEU A 100 12.93 -11.02 2.98
N ILE A 101 13.46 -9.82 3.17
CA ILE A 101 12.78 -8.71 3.85
C ILE A 101 11.55 -8.28 3.05
N ALA A 102 11.68 -8.04 1.75
CA ALA A 102 10.56 -7.69 0.87
C ALA A 102 9.47 -8.76 0.89
N GLY A 103 9.86 -10.05 0.89
CA GLY A 103 8.94 -11.18 1.02
C GLY A 103 8.16 -11.20 2.34
N LYS A 104 8.76 -10.71 3.44
CA LYS A 104 8.06 -10.56 4.73
C LYS A 104 7.07 -9.40 4.71
N ILE A 105 7.45 -8.27 4.11
CA ILE A 105 6.58 -7.10 4.01
C ILE A 105 5.37 -7.41 3.12
N VAL A 106 5.56 -7.94 1.92
CA VAL A 106 4.44 -8.26 1.02
C VAL A 106 3.47 -9.29 1.61
N SER A 107 3.93 -10.17 2.49
CA SER A 107 3.05 -11.07 3.24
C SER A 107 2.12 -10.33 4.20
N VAL A 108 2.56 -9.20 4.75
CA VAL A 108 1.75 -8.31 5.61
C VAL A 108 0.83 -7.46 4.74
N GLU A 109 1.32 -6.86 3.66
CA GLU A 109 0.52 -6.14 2.66
C GLU A 109 -0.66 -6.98 2.14
N ALA A 110 -0.41 -8.25 1.81
CA ALA A 110 -1.47 -9.15 1.35
C ALA A 110 -2.57 -9.37 2.41
N ARG A 111 -2.22 -9.32 3.71
CA ARG A 111 -3.20 -9.40 4.81
C ARG A 111 -3.97 -8.09 4.97
N HIS A 112 -3.34 -6.94 4.74
CA HIS A 112 -4.03 -5.65 4.71
C HIS A 112 -5.05 -5.60 3.58
N ALA A 113 -4.62 -5.92 2.35
CA ALA A 113 -5.50 -6.01 1.18
C ALA A 113 -6.71 -6.91 1.46
N ALA A 114 -6.46 -8.12 1.99
CA ALA A 114 -7.52 -9.07 2.33
C ALA A 114 -8.48 -8.55 3.42
N ALA A 115 -7.96 -7.89 4.46
CA ALA A 115 -8.77 -7.31 5.53
C ALA A 115 -9.67 -6.17 5.00
N ILE A 116 -9.14 -5.28 4.17
CA ILE A 116 -9.93 -4.20 3.55
C ILE A 116 -11.00 -4.76 2.62
N ARG A 117 -10.66 -5.78 1.82
CA ARG A 117 -11.62 -6.45 0.92
C ARG A 117 -12.76 -7.12 1.71
N ASP A 118 -12.46 -7.77 2.82
CA ASP A 118 -13.48 -8.36 3.69
C ASP A 118 -14.36 -7.28 4.37
N LEU A 119 -13.81 -6.12 4.75
CA LEU A 119 -14.61 -5.00 5.24
C LEU A 119 -15.58 -4.45 4.18
N ILE A 120 -15.19 -4.47 2.91
CA ILE A 120 -16.04 -4.02 1.79
C ILE A 120 -17.17 -5.03 1.54
N ASN A 121 -16.82 -6.32 1.46
CA ASN A 121 -17.75 -7.38 1.08
C ASN A 121 -17.49 -8.65 1.92
N PRO A 122 -18.00 -8.72 3.15
CA PRO A 122 -17.66 -9.77 4.10
C PRO A 122 -18.21 -11.14 3.66
N ASN A 123 -17.46 -12.20 3.96
CA ASN A 123 -17.82 -13.58 3.60
C ASN A 123 -18.01 -13.79 2.08
N SER A 124 -17.28 -13.05 1.26
CA SER A 124 -17.31 -13.15 -0.20
C SER A 124 -16.00 -13.69 -0.78
N ILE A 125 -15.96 -13.87 -2.10
CA ILE A 125 -14.72 -14.21 -2.81
C ILE A 125 -13.73 -13.04 -2.90
N ASP A 126 -14.14 -11.82 -2.52
CA ASP A 126 -13.33 -10.62 -2.70
C ASP A 126 -12.07 -10.61 -1.82
N PHE A 127 -12.06 -11.38 -0.72
CA PHE A 127 -10.93 -11.57 0.19
C PHE A 127 -9.61 -11.83 -0.54
N ALA A 128 -9.64 -12.66 -1.59
CA ALA A 128 -8.54 -12.92 -2.51
C ALA A 128 -9.10 -13.13 -3.92
N GLY A 129 -9.79 -12.10 -4.41
CA GLY A 129 -10.59 -12.17 -5.63
C GLY A 129 -9.79 -12.46 -6.90
N ASN A 130 -10.47 -13.02 -7.90
CA ASN A 130 -9.90 -13.29 -9.23
C ASN A 130 -9.51 -12.01 -10.00
N ASP A 131 -9.86 -10.82 -9.47
CA ASP A 131 -9.39 -9.53 -9.99
C ASP A 131 -7.91 -9.26 -9.69
N VAL A 132 -7.36 -9.92 -8.66
CA VAL A 132 -5.95 -9.80 -8.26
C VAL A 132 -5.19 -11.13 -8.27
N VAL A 133 -5.87 -12.27 -8.11
CA VAL A 133 -5.24 -13.59 -8.18
C VAL A 133 -5.58 -14.29 -9.49
N ASN A 134 -4.57 -14.74 -10.23
CA ASN A 134 -4.75 -15.47 -11.48
C ASN A 134 -5.05 -16.97 -11.27
N ALA A 135 -5.33 -17.69 -12.36
CA ALA A 135 -5.66 -19.13 -12.31
C ALA A 135 -4.53 -20.04 -11.76
N GLN A 136 -3.29 -19.53 -11.65
CA GLN A 136 -2.15 -20.22 -11.05
C GLN A 136 -1.98 -19.89 -9.56
N GLY A 137 -2.86 -19.07 -8.98
CA GLY A 137 -2.74 -18.61 -7.59
C GLY A 137 -1.66 -17.54 -7.40
N LEU A 138 -1.27 -16.84 -8.47
CA LEU A 138 -0.28 -15.76 -8.40
C LEU A 138 -0.98 -14.41 -8.43
N ASP A 139 -0.53 -13.52 -7.55
CA ASP A 139 -1.01 -12.15 -7.44
C ASP A 139 -0.51 -11.26 -8.59
N VAL A 140 -1.10 -10.07 -8.73
CA VAL A 140 -0.70 -9.07 -9.72
C VAL A 140 0.74 -8.65 -9.50
N VAL A 141 1.42 -8.38 -10.61
CA VAL A 141 2.80 -7.88 -10.64
C VAL A 141 2.81 -6.56 -11.41
N ARG A 142 3.32 -5.49 -10.80
CA ARG A 142 3.49 -4.19 -11.47
C ARG A 142 4.94 -3.74 -11.42
N THR A 143 5.44 -3.25 -12.56
CA THR A 143 6.78 -2.62 -12.62
C THR A 143 6.80 -1.32 -11.81
N PRO A 144 7.96 -0.85 -11.34
CA PRO A 144 8.06 0.42 -10.63
C PRO A 144 7.43 1.61 -11.38
N SER A 145 7.54 1.64 -12.71
CA SER A 145 6.92 2.68 -13.53
C SER A 145 5.39 2.60 -13.55
N GLN A 146 4.81 1.40 -13.59
CA GLN A 146 3.35 1.21 -13.49
C GLN A 146 2.85 1.58 -12.10
N VAL A 147 3.59 1.20 -11.05
CA VAL A 147 3.26 1.57 -9.67
C VAL A 147 3.25 3.09 -9.51
N LEU A 148 4.31 3.75 -9.97
CA LEU A 148 4.42 5.20 -9.89
C LEU A 148 3.30 5.91 -10.67
N ALA A 149 2.94 5.43 -11.85
CA ALA A 149 1.85 6.03 -12.62
C ALA A 149 0.52 6.00 -11.85
N ILE A 150 0.23 4.92 -11.12
CA ILE A 150 -0.99 4.79 -10.31
C ILE A 150 -0.86 5.66 -9.05
N ALA A 151 0.22 5.55 -8.30
CA ALA A 151 0.42 6.27 -7.03
C ALA A 151 0.51 7.80 -7.22
N SER A 152 0.94 8.27 -8.38
CA SER A 152 1.16 9.70 -8.65
C SER A 152 -0.09 10.58 -8.52
N ILE A 153 -1.30 10.00 -8.61
CA ILE A 153 -2.55 10.75 -8.39
C ILE A 153 -2.70 11.22 -6.93
N TYR A 154 -1.94 10.61 -6.02
CA TYR A 154 -1.99 10.86 -4.58
C TYR A 154 -0.73 11.54 -4.04
N VAL A 155 0.19 11.99 -4.91
CA VAL A 155 1.46 12.59 -4.50
C VAL A 155 1.68 13.90 -5.25
N LYS A 156 1.87 14.99 -4.50
CA LYS A 156 2.23 16.30 -5.06
C LYS A 156 3.72 16.42 -5.33
N THR A 157 4.54 15.84 -4.45
CA THR A 157 6.00 15.86 -4.62
C THR A 157 6.38 15.17 -5.93
N PRO A 158 7.05 15.85 -6.88
CA PRO A 158 7.47 15.22 -8.11
C PRO A 158 8.48 14.11 -7.83
N ILE A 159 8.18 12.89 -8.30
CA ILE A 159 9.09 11.74 -8.18
C ILE A 159 9.81 11.54 -9.51
N ASN A 160 11.14 11.60 -9.49
CA ASN A 160 11.94 11.35 -10.69
C ASN A 160 11.98 9.84 -11.02
N ALA A 161 11.29 9.46 -12.09
CA ALA A 161 11.20 8.09 -12.57
C ALA A 161 12.36 7.64 -13.48
N ALA A 162 13.26 8.55 -13.86
CA ALA A 162 14.24 8.31 -14.93
C ALA A 162 15.18 7.14 -14.64
N ASN A 163 15.46 6.89 -13.36
CA ASN A 163 16.39 5.86 -12.90
C ASN A 163 15.69 4.68 -12.21
N LEU A 164 14.38 4.51 -12.37
CA LEU A 164 13.70 3.34 -11.82
C LEU A 164 14.22 2.06 -12.48
N PRO A 165 14.56 1.02 -11.70
CA PRO A 165 15.05 -0.24 -12.25
C PRO A 165 13.96 -0.94 -13.07
N LYS A 166 14.38 -1.55 -14.18
CA LYS A 166 13.47 -2.16 -15.19
C LYS A 166 13.62 -3.69 -15.25
N THR A 167 14.78 -4.20 -14.88
CA THR A 167 15.16 -5.62 -14.96
C THR A 167 16.07 -6.00 -13.82
#